data_AF-F3Z6P7-F1
#
_entry.id   AF-F3Z6P7-F1
#
_cell.length_a   1.000
_cell.length_b   1.000
_cell.length_c   1.000
_cell.angle_alpha   90.00
_cell.angle_beta   90.00
_cell.angle_gamma   90.00
#
_symmetry.space_group_name_H-M   'P 1'
#
loop_
_entity.id
_entity.type
_entity.pdbx_description
1 polymer ?
#
loop_
_entity_poly.entity_id
_entity_poly.type
_entity_poly.pdbx_seq_one_letter_code
_entity_poly.pdbx_strand_id
1 'polypeptide(L)'
;MSGPRPSKEFPLHTAFYQRDAEARAVVHLHSRQATGASCLEPWSDKSALPPLTPYFVMRVGQTPLLPYAPPGDREQAERMRALPFPFRAALLQNHGPVVTGTSVRAAVETVVELEETAALLLALGSSAARLLTAEEARELARRYESPWGD
;
A
#
# COMPACT_ATOMS: atom_id res chain seq x y z
N MET A 1 7.06 -15.46 24.25
CA MET A 1 8.03 -15.01 23.23
C MET A 1 9.33 -14.66 23.94
N SER A 2 10.47 -15.20 23.48
CA SER A 2 11.82 -14.85 23.96
C SER A 2 12.54 -13.98 22.92
N GLY A 3 13.45 -13.10 23.35
CA GLY A 3 14.27 -12.27 22.45
C GLY A 3 14.18 -10.76 22.75
N PRO A 4 14.89 -9.93 21.97
CA PRO A 4 14.83 -8.47 22.09
C PRO A 4 13.40 -7.93 21.92
N ARG A 5 13.16 -6.73 22.44
CA ARG A 5 11.88 -6.04 22.23
C ARG A 5 11.63 -5.86 20.72
N PRO A 6 10.42 -6.17 20.22
CA PRO A 6 10.09 -5.98 18.82
C PRO A 6 10.05 -4.48 18.45
N SER A 7 10.03 -4.19 17.14
CA SER A 7 9.80 -2.84 16.63
C SER A 7 8.53 -2.23 17.24
N LYS A 8 8.54 -0.92 17.49
CA LYS A 8 7.33 -0.19 17.92
C LYS A 8 6.19 -0.30 16.91
N GLU A 9 6.52 -0.57 15.64
CA GLU A 9 5.55 -0.66 14.53
C GLU A 9 5.03 -2.07 14.27
N PHE A 10 5.36 -3.03 15.14
CA PHE A 10 4.80 -4.38 15.06
C PHE A 10 3.26 -4.42 15.00
N PRO A 11 2.47 -3.47 15.58
CA PRO A 11 1.01 -3.50 15.45
C PRO A 11 0.54 -3.49 14.00
N LEU A 12 1.17 -2.66 13.13
CA LEU A 12 0.86 -2.62 11.70
C LEU A 12 1.16 -3.97 11.02
N HIS A 13 2.28 -4.60 11.36
CA HIS A 13 2.61 -5.93 10.86
C HIS A 13 1.55 -6.96 11.28
N THR A 14 1.15 -6.95 12.55
CA THR A 14 0.13 -7.89 13.05
C THR A 14 -1.23 -7.68 12.41
N ALA A 15 -1.62 -6.43 12.11
CA ALA A 15 -2.87 -6.14 11.45
C ALA A 15 -2.96 -6.74 10.04
N PHE A 16 -1.87 -6.74 9.26
CA PHE A 16 -1.83 -7.44 7.98
C PHE A 16 -1.99 -8.96 8.15
N TYR A 17 -1.24 -9.58 9.06
CA TYR A 17 -1.35 -11.02 9.31
C TYR A 17 -2.73 -11.47 9.82
N GLN A 18 -3.47 -10.58 10.50
CA GLN A 18 -4.83 -10.87 10.96
C GLN A 18 -5.88 -10.67 9.87
N ARG A 19 -5.62 -9.77 8.92
CA ARG A 19 -6.56 -9.42 7.85
C ARG A 19 -6.47 -10.38 6.67
N ASP A 20 -5.27 -10.84 6.35
CA ASP A 20 -4.98 -11.66 5.19
C ASP A 20 -4.34 -12.98 5.60
N ALA A 21 -5.08 -14.08 5.42
CA ALA A 21 -4.61 -15.42 5.74
C ALA A 21 -3.44 -15.89 4.87
N GLU A 22 -3.19 -15.25 3.73
CA GLU A 22 -2.07 -15.54 2.82
C GLU A 22 -0.82 -14.70 3.12
N ALA A 23 -0.92 -13.69 3.99
CA ALA A 23 0.22 -12.89 4.40
C ALA A 23 1.29 -13.75 5.09
N ARG A 24 2.52 -13.71 4.58
CA ARG A 24 3.69 -14.39 5.16
C ARG A 24 4.86 -13.46 5.44
N ALA A 25 4.85 -12.26 4.87
CA ALA A 25 5.81 -11.21 5.14
C ALA A 25 5.13 -9.84 5.12
N VAL A 26 5.66 -8.91 5.91
CA VAL A 26 5.28 -7.50 5.90
C VAL A 26 6.56 -6.66 5.84
N VAL A 27 6.57 -5.69 4.93
CA VAL A 27 7.66 -4.72 4.75
C VAL A 27 7.11 -3.33 5.01
N HIS A 28 7.69 -2.64 5.97
CA HIS A 28 7.44 -1.23 6.25
C HIS A 28 8.73 -0.45 6.03
N LEU A 29 8.65 0.64 5.25
CA LEU A 29 9.79 1.48 4.91
C LEU A 29 9.40 2.96 4.99
N HIS A 30 10.40 3.82 5.01
CA HIS A 30 10.28 5.25 4.75
C HIS A 30 10.92 5.58 3.39
N SER A 31 10.54 4.83 2.35
CA SER A 31 11.10 5.00 1.02
C SER A 31 10.73 6.38 0.46
N ARG A 32 11.68 7.03 -0.18
CA ARG A 32 11.65 8.48 -0.43
C ARG A 32 10.38 8.92 -1.17
N GLN A 33 10.03 8.22 -2.24
CA GLN A 33 8.95 8.64 -3.12
C GLN A 33 7.60 8.24 -2.56
N ALA A 34 7.45 7.04 -2.01
CA ALA A 34 6.22 6.62 -1.35
C ALA A 34 5.92 7.46 -0.09
N THR A 35 6.93 7.83 0.70
CA THR A 35 6.76 8.81 1.78
C THR A 35 6.37 10.18 1.23
N GLY A 36 6.98 10.63 0.13
CA GLY A 36 6.57 11.86 -0.56
C GLY A 36 5.11 11.85 -1.01
N ALA A 37 4.66 10.76 -1.63
CA ALA A 37 3.28 10.58 -2.05
C ALA A 37 2.31 10.48 -0.86
N SER A 38 2.73 9.92 0.28
CA SER A 38 1.92 9.85 1.51
C SER A 38 1.64 11.23 2.15
N CYS A 39 2.31 12.28 1.69
CA CYS A 39 2.07 13.66 2.11
C CYS A 39 1.08 14.40 1.21
N LEU A 40 0.58 13.76 0.14
CA LEU A 40 -0.39 14.33 -0.79
C LEU A 40 -1.82 13.86 -0.48
N GLU A 41 -2.80 14.55 -1.02
CA GLU A 41 -4.18 14.07 -1.04
C GLU A 41 -4.27 12.76 -1.84
N PRO A 42 -5.09 11.79 -1.40
CA PRO A 42 -5.24 10.52 -2.10
C PRO A 42 -5.99 10.72 -3.43
N TRP A 43 -5.66 9.91 -4.43
CA TRP A 43 -6.37 9.90 -5.70
C TRP A 43 -7.86 9.51 -5.56
N SER A 44 -8.19 8.63 -4.61
CA SER A 44 -9.56 8.21 -4.29
C SER A 44 -9.66 7.70 -2.85
N ASP A 45 -10.89 7.48 -2.37
CA ASP A 45 -11.16 6.92 -1.04
C ASP A 45 -10.49 5.55 -0.77
N LYS A 46 -10.17 4.79 -1.83
CA LYS A 46 -9.56 3.45 -1.72
C LYS A 46 -8.09 3.40 -2.10
N SER A 47 -7.56 4.44 -2.74
CA SER A 47 -6.18 4.44 -3.24
C SER A 47 -5.56 5.82 -3.24
N ALA A 48 -4.41 5.92 -2.59
CA ALA A 48 -3.56 7.10 -2.58
C ALA A 48 -2.98 7.39 -3.97
N LEU A 49 -2.60 6.35 -4.73
CA LEU A 49 -2.04 6.50 -6.07
C LEU A 49 -3.07 6.13 -7.16
N PRO A 50 -3.07 6.84 -8.31
CA PRO A 50 -3.88 6.48 -9.47
C PRO A 50 -3.33 5.25 -10.22
N PRO A 51 -4.15 4.58 -11.06
CA PRO A 51 -3.68 3.49 -11.93
C PRO A 51 -2.85 4.02 -13.11
N LEU A 52 -1.64 4.49 -12.81
CA LEU A 52 -0.71 5.09 -13.79
C LEU A 52 -0.14 4.06 -14.76
N THR A 53 0.20 2.88 -14.25
CA THR A 53 0.86 1.81 -15.00
C THR A 53 0.20 0.46 -14.73
N PRO A 54 0.29 -0.50 -15.66
CA PRO A 54 -0.31 -1.81 -15.46
C PRO A 54 0.29 -2.55 -14.26
N TYR A 55 1.60 -2.42 -14.03
CA TYR A 55 2.28 -3.13 -12.95
C TYR A 55 1.85 -2.68 -11.55
N PHE A 56 1.52 -1.39 -11.37
CA PHE A 56 0.91 -0.93 -10.13
C PHE A 56 -0.39 -1.69 -9.84
N VAL A 57 -1.31 -1.76 -10.82
CA VAL A 57 -2.57 -2.49 -10.66
C VAL A 57 -2.34 -3.97 -10.44
N MET A 58 -1.47 -4.60 -11.24
CA MET A 58 -1.22 -6.05 -11.21
C MET A 58 -0.53 -6.52 -9.92
N ARG A 59 0.52 -5.81 -9.47
CA ARG A 59 1.42 -6.28 -8.40
C ARG A 59 1.13 -5.66 -7.04
N VAL A 60 0.59 -4.44 -7.02
CA VAL A 60 0.26 -3.70 -5.79
C VAL A 60 -1.24 -3.73 -5.58
N GLY A 61 -1.99 -3.15 -6.53
CA GLY A 61 -3.41 -2.88 -6.39
C GLY A 61 -3.69 -1.60 -5.59
N GLN A 62 -4.97 -1.38 -5.29
CA GLN A 62 -5.43 -0.21 -4.56
C GLN A 62 -4.72 -0.09 -3.22
N THR A 63 -4.20 1.10 -2.94
CA THR A 63 -3.29 1.36 -1.81
C THR A 63 -3.89 2.46 -0.94
N PRO A 64 -4.74 2.17 0.06
CA PRO A 64 -5.39 3.18 0.87
C PRO A 64 -4.39 4.10 1.57
N LEU A 65 -4.77 5.37 1.74
CA LEU A 65 -4.07 6.31 2.61
C LEU A 65 -4.70 6.23 4.01
N LEU A 66 -3.95 5.74 4.99
CA LEU A 66 -4.39 5.73 6.37
C LEU A 66 -4.10 7.09 7.02
N PRO A 67 -5.08 7.70 7.72
CA PRO A 67 -4.86 8.93 8.44
C PRO A 67 -3.69 8.84 9.42
N TYR A 68 -3.05 9.99 9.63
CA TYR A 68 -1.90 10.12 10.51
C TYR A 68 -2.21 9.59 11.92
N ALA A 69 -1.24 8.91 12.51
CA ALA A 69 -1.19 8.56 13.92
C ALA A 69 0.27 8.54 14.37
N PRO A 70 0.54 8.71 15.68
CA PRO A 70 1.89 8.57 16.21
C PRO A 70 2.48 7.17 15.93
N PRO A 71 3.78 7.03 15.62
CA PRO A 71 4.39 5.73 15.37
C PRO A 71 4.21 4.73 16.53
N GLY A 72 3.72 3.54 16.21
CA GLY A 72 3.39 2.49 17.17
C GLY A 72 2.00 2.60 17.81
N ASP A 73 1.17 3.53 17.33
CA ASP A 73 -0.23 3.64 17.72
C ASP A 73 -1.02 2.38 17.31
N ARG A 74 -1.72 1.79 18.28
CA ARG A 74 -2.51 0.56 18.04
C ARG A 74 -3.79 0.85 17.28
N GLU A 75 -4.37 2.04 17.44
CA GLU A 75 -5.61 2.40 16.79
C GLU A 75 -5.42 2.51 15.26
N GLN A 76 -4.27 2.99 14.79
CA GLN A 76 -3.93 2.99 13.37
C GLN A 76 -3.92 1.57 12.77
N ALA A 77 -3.36 0.60 13.49
CA ALA A 77 -3.37 -0.80 13.08
C ALA A 77 -4.79 -1.38 13.05
N GLU A 78 -5.63 -1.04 14.03
CA GLU A 78 -7.04 -1.45 14.04
C GLU A 78 -7.84 -0.81 12.90
N ARG A 79 -7.62 0.47 12.61
CA ARG A 79 -8.24 1.16 11.46
C ARG A 79 -7.83 0.51 10.14
N MET A 80 -6.55 0.19 9.97
CA MET A 80 -6.07 -0.57 8.80
C MET A 80 -6.78 -1.91 8.68
N ARG A 81 -6.86 -2.66 9.78
CA ARG A 81 -7.50 -3.97 9.84
C ARG A 81 -9.00 -3.91 9.55
N ALA A 82 -9.67 -2.82 9.92
CA ALA A 82 -11.12 -2.66 9.79
C ALA A 82 -11.60 -2.18 8.42
N LEU A 83 -10.70 -1.79 7.50
CA LEU A 83 -11.08 -1.36 6.16
C LEU A 83 -11.94 -2.45 5.46
N PRO A 84 -13.02 -2.09 4.73
CA PRO A 84 -13.99 -3.08 4.25
C PRO A 84 -13.63 -3.74 2.90
N PHE A 85 -12.45 -3.44 2.34
CA PHE A 85 -12.06 -3.89 0.99
C PHE A 85 -10.64 -4.50 0.98
N PRO A 86 -10.33 -5.49 0.14
CA PRO A 86 -9.01 -6.10 0.12
C PRO A 86 -7.93 -5.09 -0.32
N PHE A 87 -6.75 -5.18 0.28
CA PHE A 87 -5.53 -4.47 -0.13
C PHE A 87 -4.32 -5.23 0.44
N ARG A 88 -3.17 -5.09 -0.21
CA ARG A 88 -1.89 -5.65 0.25
C ARG A 88 -0.82 -4.59 0.49
N ALA A 89 -1.15 -3.33 0.23
CA ALA A 89 -0.28 -2.18 0.45
C ALA A 89 -1.13 -1.03 1.00
N ALA A 90 -0.56 -0.22 1.88
CA ALA A 90 -1.14 1.03 2.34
C ALA A 90 -0.06 2.09 2.43
N LEU A 91 -0.43 3.36 2.22
CA LEU A 91 0.38 4.49 2.63
C LEU A 91 -0.11 4.99 3.99
N LEU A 92 0.82 5.29 4.88
CA LEU A 92 0.56 5.95 6.14
C LEU A 92 0.79 7.45 5.94
N GLN A 93 -0.24 8.27 6.16
CA GLN A 93 -0.18 9.72 5.94
C GLN A 93 1.02 10.33 6.67
N ASN A 94 1.84 11.08 5.93
CA ASN A 94 3.07 11.72 6.40
C ASN A 94 4.10 10.75 7.02
N HIS A 95 4.17 9.50 6.55
CA HIS A 95 5.03 8.48 7.15
C HIS A 95 5.69 7.56 6.10
N GLY A 96 4.92 6.79 5.34
CA GLY A 96 5.48 5.89 4.32
C GLY A 96 4.66 4.63 4.05
N PRO A 97 5.16 3.74 3.19
CA PRO A 97 4.45 2.52 2.81
C PRO A 97 4.55 1.42 3.86
N VAL A 98 3.48 0.63 3.97
CA VAL A 98 3.49 -0.69 4.59
C VAL A 98 2.81 -1.68 3.64
N VAL A 99 3.48 -2.78 3.32
CA VAL A 99 2.99 -3.78 2.37
C VAL A 99 3.12 -5.19 2.92
N THR A 100 2.29 -6.10 2.43
CA THR A 100 2.35 -7.53 2.71
C THR A 100 2.53 -8.36 1.45
N GLY A 101 3.02 -9.59 1.61
CA GLY A 101 3.12 -10.58 0.54
C GLY A 101 3.18 -12.01 1.07
N THR A 102 2.99 -12.96 0.16
CA THR A 102 3.02 -14.42 0.43
C THR A 102 4.44 -14.96 0.66
N SER A 103 5.45 -14.13 0.46
CA SER A 103 6.85 -14.38 0.83
C SER A 103 7.56 -13.04 1.02
N VAL A 104 8.76 -13.07 1.62
CA VAL A 104 9.61 -11.86 1.72
C VAL A 104 9.91 -11.28 0.34
N ARG A 105 10.21 -12.14 -0.65
CA ARG A 105 10.42 -11.69 -2.03
C ARG A 105 9.20 -10.98 -2.58
N ALA A 106 8.00 -11.55 -2.42
CA ALA A 106 6.77 -10.92 -2.90
C ALA A 106 6.53 -9.56 -2.24
N ALA A 107 6.72 -9.44 -0.92
CA ALA A 107 6.55 -8.16 -0.22
C ALA A 107 7.58 -7.10 -0.68
N VAL A 108 8.83 -7.50 -0.93
CA VAL A 108 9.87 -6.61 -1.48
C VAL A 108 9.52 -6.18 -2.90
N GLU A 109 9.07 -7.10 -3.75
CA GLU A 109 8.62 -6.78 -5.10
C GLU A 109 7.45 -5.80 -5.11
N THR A 110 6.47 -5.99 -4.22
CA THR A 110 5.33 -5.07 -4.06
C THR A 110 5.78 -3.68 -3.60
N VAL A 111 6.69 -3.57 -2.62
CA VAL A 111 7.14 -2.24 -2.14
C VAL A 111 8.00 -1.51 -3.17
N VAL A 112 8.80 -2.23 -3.96
CA VAL A 112 9.58 -1.63 -5.06
C VAL A 112 8.65 -1.06 -6.12
N GLU A 113 7.62 -1.82 -6.54
CA GLU A 113 6.65 -1.33 -7.52
C GLU A 113 5.85 -0.12 -7.00
N LEU A 114 5.52 -0.11 -5.71
CA LEU A 114 4.86 1.02 -5.07
C LEU A 114 5.75 2.28 -5.04
N GLU A 115 7.04 2.12 -4.73
CA GLU A 115 8.01 3.22 -4.77
C GLU A 115 8.15 3.80 -6.18
N GLU A 116 8.25 2.95 -7.21
CA GLU A 116 8.34 3.39 -8.62
C GLU A 116 7.06 4.09 -9.07
N THR A 117 5.88 3.60 -8.65
CA THR A 117 4.60 4.26 -8.94
C THR A 117 4.54 5.64 -8.28
N ALA A 118 5.02 5.76 -7.05
CA ALA A 118 5.10 7.03 -6.34
C ALA A 118 6.10 7.99 -7.00
N ALA A 119 7.24 7.49 -7.49
CA ALA A 119 8.21 8.26 -8.26
C ALA A 119 7.57 8.87 -9.51
N LEU A 120 6.81 8.06 -10.27
CA LEU A 120 6.09 8.53 -11.45
C LEU A 120 5.04 9.58 -11.10
N LEU A 121 4.23 9.36 -10.05
CA LEU A 121 3.25 10.32 -9.58
C LEU A 121 3.89 11.69 -9.26
N LEU A 122 4.98 11.67 -8.50
CA LEU A 122 5.69 12.89 -8.10
C LEU A 122 6.38 13.58 -9.28
N ALA A 123 6.95 12.81 -10.22
CA ALA A 123 7.59 13.35 -11.42
C ALA A 123 6.58 13.98 -12.39
N LEU A 124 5.38 13.41 -12.49
CA LEU A 124 4.28 13.96 -13.31
C LEU A 124 3.69 15.23 -12.68
N GLY A 125 3.68 15.34 -11.34
CA GLY A 125 3.20 16.51 -10.62
C GLY A 125 1.74 16.82 -10.95
N SER A 126 1.45 18.08 -11.29
CA SER A 126 0.10 18.54 -11.67
C SER A 126 -0.27 18.28 -13.14
N SER A 127 0.57 17.59 -13.91
CA SER A 127 0.28 17.27 -15.31
C SER A 127 -0.94 16.35 -15.42
N ALA A 128 -1.74 16.53 -16.47
CA ALA A 128 -2.85 15.63 -16.78
C ALA A 128 -2.32 14.28 -17.31
N ALA A 129 -1.96 13.40 -16.39
CA ALA A 129 -1.50 12.05 -16.71
C ALA A 129 -2.62 11.26 -17.39
N ARG A 130 -2.28 10.51 -18.44
CA ARG A 130 -3.18 9.53 -19.04
C ARG A 130 -3.21 8.29 -18.14
N LEU A 131 -4.29 8.12 -17.41
CA LEU A 131 -4.50 6.97 -16.53
C LEU A 131 -5.03 5.77 -17.33
N LEU A 132 -4.84 4.57 -16.78
CA LEU A 132 -5.66 3.44 -17.20
C LEU A 132 -7.14 3.74 -16.91
N THR A 133 -8.00 3.39 -17.85
CA THR A 133 -9.44 3.44 -17.66
C THR A 133 -9.87 2.49 -16.55
N ALA A 134 -11.07 2.72 -16.00
CA ALA A 134 -11.63 1.82 -14.99
C ALA A 134 -11.83 0.39 -15.53
N GLU A 135 -12.09 0.23 -16.84
CA GLU A 135 -12.23 -1.08 -17.47
C GLU A 135 -10.88 -1.80 -17.59
N GLU A 136 -9.85 -1.13 -18.11
CA GLU A 136 -8.49 -1.69 -18.22
C GLU A 136 -7.95 -2.11 -16.85
N ALA A 137 -8.10 -1.25 -15.84
CA ALA A 137 -7.62 -1.55 -14.50
C ALA A 137 -8.37 -2.74 -13.87
N ARG A 138 -9.70 -2.83 -14.05
CA ARG A 138 -10.49 -3.98 -13.57
C ARG A 138 -10.15 -5.28 -14.32
N GLU A 139 -9.86 -5.21 -15.62
CA GLU A 139 -9.44 -6.38 -16.39
C GLU A 139 -8.09 -6.92 -15.90
N LEU A 140 -7.10 -6.04 -15.72
CA LEU A 140 -5.82 -6.40 -15.13
C LEU A 140 -6.00 -7.03 -13.75
N ALA A 141 -6.85 -6.42 -12.92
CA ALA A 141 -7.11 -6.92 -11.58
C ALA A 141 -7.72 -8.31 -11.55
N ARG A 142 -8.70 -8.58 -12.41
CA ARG A 142 -9.28 -9.93 -12.56
C ARG A 142 -8.25 -10.94 -13.05
N ARG A 143 -7.41 -10.56 -14.01
CA ARG A 143 -6.42 -11.47 -14.62
C ARG A 143 -5.27 -11.83 -13.68
N TYR A 144 -4.89 -10.91 -12.79
CA TYR A 144 -3.75 -11.07 -11.88
C TYR A 144 -4.16 -11.21 -10.41
N GLU A 145 -5.45 -11.38 -10.15
CA GLU A 145 -6.03 -11.54 -8.81
C GLU A 145 -5.54 -10.44 -7.84
N SER A 146 -5.49 -9.20 -8.33
CA SER A 146 -5.01 -8.06 -7.55
C SER A 146 -6.17 -7.28 -6.93
N PRO A 147 -5.96 -6.66 -5.75
CA PRO A 147 -7.00 -5.89 -5.10
C PRO A 147 -7.21 -4.58 -5.86
N TRP A 148 -8.21 -4.51 -6.74
CA TRP A 148 -8.58 -3.27 -7.42
C TRP A 148 -10.04 -3.30 -7.87
N GLY A 149 -10.86 -2.40 -7.32
CA GLY A 149 -12.28 -2.31 -7.67
C GLY A 149 -13.18 -2.01 -6.48
N ASP A 150 -14.37 -2.63 -6.48
CA ASP A 150 -15.31 -2.55 -5.37
C ASP A 150 -14.84 -3.34 -4.15
#